data_AF-A0A537CMJ4-F1
#
_entry.id   AF-A0A537CMJ4-F1
#
_cell.length_a   1.000
_cell.length_b   1.000
_cell.length_c   1.000
_cell.angle_alpha   90.00
_cell.angle_beta   90.00
_cell.angle_gamma   90.00
#
_symmetry.space_group_name_H-M   'P 1'
#
loop_
_entity.id
_entity.type
_entity.pdbx_description
1 polymer ?
#
loop_
_entity_poly.entity_id
_entity_poly.type
_entity_poly.pdbx_seq_one_letter_code
_entity_poly.pdbx_strand_id
1 'polypeptide(L)'
;MSSLRLICRLLPILAALSLQACATTQTYSAKPITATVVDAETGEPLEGVNVVAQWTLHERVTWVRAGDLELMEAVTDKEGRFHFPGWEGKAPPRDLPYETRLGNADPIMILFKSGYKPGGAGNYLQPERLRDENHTWERYSDWDGKVIKLEKYKGNLETYASLAAGTLTGVGSGLECPWKKFPRLIAALINEKDRLTRSGVRNYLPSIETMEGYFKNSGCGSARDVFREYLK
;
A
#
# COMPACT_ATOMS: atom_id res chain seq x y z
N MET A 1 57.62 7.45 -38.13
CA MET A 1 57.05 8.45 -37.19
C MET A 1 55.56 8.74 -37.47
N SER A 2 54.69 7.72 -37.53
CA SER A 2 53.24 7.90 -37.80
C SER A 2 52.34 7.16 -36.79
N SER A 3 52.85 6.13 -36.12
CA SER A 3 52.04 5.26 -35.24
C SER A 3 51.80 5.80 -33.83
N LEU A 4 52.58 6.78 -33.36
CA LEU A 4 52.49 7.30 -31.98
C LEU A 4 51.42 8.39 -31.80
N ARG A 5 50.94 9.02 -32.89
CA ARG A 5 49.93 10.09 -32.83
C ARG A 5 48.48 9.56 -32.81
N LEU A 6 48.28 8.28 -33.16
CA LEU A 6 46.95 7.66 -33.18
C LEU A 6 46.51 7.18 -31.80
N ILE A 7 47.46 6.73 -30.96
CA ILE A 7 47.20 6.17 -29.63
C ILE A 7 46.74 7.26 -28.64
N CYS A 8 47.26 8.49 -28.74
CA CYS A 8 46.84 9.60 -27.88
C CYS A 8 45.44 10.17 -28.20
N ARG A 9 44.80 9.81 -29.32
CA ARG A 9 43.46 10.30 -29.68
C ARG A 9 42.33 9.35 -29.28
N LEU A 10 42.63 8.12 -28.87
CA LEU A 10 41.63 7.11 -28.46
C LEU A 10 41.44 7.03 -26.94
N LEU A 11 42.38 7.53 -26.14
CA LEU A 11 42.29 7.56 -24.67
C LEU A 11 41.11 8.38 -24.09
N PRO A 12 40.72 9.56 -24.62
CA PRO A 12 39.62 10.34 -24.04
C PRO A 12 38.24 9.74 -24.35
N ILE A 13 38.10 8.93 -25.40
CA ILE A 13 36.83 8.29 -25.77
C ILE A 13 36.52 7.11 -24.84
N LEU A 14 37.54 6.37 -24.39
CA LEU A 14 37.37 5.27 -23.43
C LEU A 14 37.03 5.80 -22.01
N ALA A 15 37.57 6.96 -21.61
CA ALA A 15 37.26 7.59 -20.32
C ALA A 15 35.85 8.20 -20.26
N ALA A 16 35.30 8.63 -21.40
CA ALA A 16 33.93 9.14 -21.47
C ALA A 16 32.86 8.04 -21.36
N LEU A 17 33.19 6.80 -21.76
CA LEU A 17 32.29 5.64 -21.66
C LEU A 17 32.18 5.05 -20.24
N SER A 18 33.15 5.33 -19.35
CA SER A 18 33.14 4.84 -17.96
C SER A 18 32.26 5.65 -16.99
N LEU A 19 31.75 6.82 -17.40
CA LEU A 19 31.00 7.72 -16.48
C LEU A 19 29.49 7.44 -16.41
N GLN A 20 28.94 6.56 -17.24
CA GLN A 20 27.50 6.23 -17.19
C GLN A 20 27.14 5.15 -16.15
N ALA A 21 28.13 4.55 -15.48
CA ALA A 21 27.90 3.43 -14.56
C ALA A 21 27.55 3.83 -13.11
N CYS A 22 27.55 5.11 -12.75
CA CYS A 22 27.37 5.55 -11.35
C CYS A 22 25.99 6.14 -11.02
N ALA A 23 25.03 6.14 -11.94
CA ALA A 23 23.65 6.50 -11.62
C ALA A 23 22.87 5.28 -11.09
N THR A 24 23.28 4.74 -9.94
CA THR A 24 22.46 3.75 -9.22
C THR A 24 21.16 4.41 -8.82
N THR A 25 20.08 4.08 -9.54
CA THR A 25 18.73 4.47 -9.12
C THR A 25 18.48 3.79 -7.78
N GLN A 26 18.21 4.58 -6.75
CA GLN A 26 17.89 4.07 -5.43
C GLN A 26 16.57 3.29 -5.49
N THR A 27 16.65 1.98 -5.36
CA THR A 27 15.50 1.07 -5.37
C THR A 27 15.26 0.49 -3.99
N TYR A 28 13.99 0.35 -3.64
CA TYR A 28 13.55 -0.37 -2.46
C TYR A 28 13.29 -1.84 -2.77
N SER A 29 13.36 -2.64 -1.71
CA SER A 29 12.77 -3.97 -1.62
C SER A 29 11.93 -4.07 -0.35
N ALA A 30 11.11 -5.11 -0.22
CA ALA A 30 10.47 -5.48 1.03
C ALA A 30 10.54 -7.00 1.24
N LYS A 31 10.77 -7.39 2.49
CA LYS A 31 10.68 -8.78 2.93
C LYS A 31 9.22 -9.27 2.88
N PRO A 32 9.00 -10.58 2.72
CA PRO A 32 7.67 -11.17 2.90
C PRO A 32 7.10 -10.87 4.29
N ILE A 33 5.78 -10.87 4.40
CA ILE A 33 5.07 -10.62 5.65
C ILE A 33 4.04 -11.71 5.84
N THR A 34 4.06 -12.37 6.99
CA THR A 34 3.03 -13.32 7.41
C THR A 34 2.55 -12.96 8.80
N ALA A 35 1.25 -12.74 8.96
CA ALA A 35 0.67 -12.40 10.26
C ALA A 35 -0.69 -13.06 10.45
N THR A 36 -1.12 -13.14 11.71
CA THR A 36 -2.43 -13.70 12.09
C THR A 36 -3.33 -12.60 12.62
N VAL A 37 -4.58 -12.58 12.18
CA VAL A 37 -5.61 -11.67 12.70
C VAL A 37 -6.58 -12.45 13.57
N VAL A 38 -6.85 -11.92 14.76
CA VAL A 38 -7.76 -12.53 15.74
C VAL A 38 -8.79 -11.54 16.25
N ASP A 39 -9.93 -12.04 16.74
CA ASP A 39 -10.88 -11.25 17.52
C ASP A 39 -10.21 -10.81 18.83
N ALA A 40 -10.32 -9.53 19.15
CA ALA A 40 -9.65 -8.96 20.31
C ALA A 40 -10.19 -9.47 21.66
N GLU A 41 -11.45 -9.90 21.71
CA GLU A 41 -12.15 -10.36 22.91
C GLU A 41 -12.04 -11.88 23.08
N THR A 42 -12.30 -12.66 22.03
CA THR A 42 -12.29 -14.12 22.11
C THR A 42 -10.91 -14.73 21.85
N GLY A 43 -10.04 -14.01 21.15
CA GLY A 43 -8.75 -14.54 20.68
C GLY A 43 -8.87 -15.54 19.53
N GLU A 44 -10.09 -15.77 19.01
CA GLU A 44 -10.32 -16.68 17.89
C GLU A 44 -9.78 -16.10 16.58
N PRO A 45 -9.23 -16.93 15.68
CA PRO A 45 -8.79 -16.48 14.36
C PRO A 45 -9.93 -15.90 13.53
N LEU A 46 -9.64 -14.84 12.78
CA LEU A 46 -10.62 -14.19 11.91
C LEU A 46 -10.34 -14.50 10.44
N GLU A 47 -11.15 -15.37 9.86
CA GLU A 47 -11.21 -15.58 8.40
C GLU A 47 -11.84 -14.38 7.68
N GLY A 48 -11.39 -14.09 6.45
CA GLY A 48 -12.05 -13.11 5.58
C GLY A 48 -11.83 -11.65 5.97
N VAL A 49 -10.76 -11.34 6.71
CA VAL A 49 -10.29 -9.96 6.92
C VAL A 49 -9.55 -9.52 5.67
N ASN A 50 -9.99 -8.43 5.05
CA ASN A 50 -9.26 -7.80 3.97
C ASN A 50 -8.11 -6.99 4.56
N VAL A 51 -6.89 -7.25 4.09
CA VAL A 51 -5.68 -6.56 4.53
C VAL A 51 -5.04 -5.91 3.31
N VAL A 52 -4.83 -4.60 3.37
CA VAL A 52 -4.09 -3.86 2.35
C VAL A 52 -2.83 -3.29 2.97
N ALA A 53 -1.66 -3.71 2.47
CA ALA A 53 -0.38 -3.14 2.82
C ALA A 53 -0.04 -2.01 1.84
N GLN A 54 0.30 -0.83 2.37
CA GLN A 54 0.75 0.33 1.61
C GLN A 54 2.17 0.72 2.04
N TRP A 55 3.02 1.02 1.06
CA TRP A 55 4.34 1.60 1.25
C TRP A 55 4.31 3.05 0.77
N THR A 56 4.25 3.98 1.72
CA THR A 56 3.93 5.38 1.49
C THR A 56 5.19 6.19 1.18
N LEU A 57 5.16 6.94 0.09
CA LEU A 57 6.21 7.88 -0.26
C LEU A 57 5.97 9.23 0.43
N HIS A 58 7.05 9.80 0.96
CA HIS A 58 7.07 11.11 1.60
C HIS A 58 8.19 11.97 1.01
N GLU A 59 7.94 13.27 0.91
CA GLU A 59 9.00 14.26 0.74
C GLU A 59 9.92 14.25 1.96
N ARG A 60 11.24 14.22 1.74
CA ARG A 60 12.21 14.07 2.85
C ARG A 60 12.12 15.17 3.90
N VAL A 61 11.95 16.41 3.47
CA VAL A 61 12.04 17.59 4.35
C VAL A 61 10.72 17.87 5.06
N THR A 62 9.62 17.91 4.31
CA THR A 62 8.31 18.29 4.83
C THR A 62 7.54 17.10 5.42
N TRP A 63 7.96 15.87 5.09
CA TRP A 63 7.25 14.63 5.38
C TRP A 63 5.81 14.58 4.83
N VAL A 64 5.48 15.50 3.91
CA VAL A 64 4.22 15.48 3.18
C VAL A 64 4.16 14.22 2.34
N ARG A 65 2.99 13.56 2.34
CA ARG A 65 2.75 12.37 1.52
C ARG A 65 2.85 12.73 0.04
N ALA A 66 3.74 12.04 -0.67
CA ALA A 66 3.97 12.21 -2.10
C ALA A 66 3.25 11.14 -2.96
N GLY A 67 2.79 10.05 -2.34
CA GLY A 67 2.07 8.96 -3.01
C GLY A 67 2.35 7.62 -2.35
N ASP A 68 2.14 6.54 -3.09
CA ASP A 68 2.46 5.17 -2.70
C ASP A 68 3.44 4.55 -3.71
N LEU A 69 4.43 3.82 -3.20
CA LEU A 69 5.35 3.06 -4.05
C LEU A 69 4.77 1.70 -4.45
N GLU A 70 4.07 1.05 -3.52
CA GLU A 70 3.45 -0.24 -3.74
C GLU A 70 2.22 -0.43 -2.85
N LEU A 71 1.27 -1.23 -3.36
CA LEU A 71 0.11 -1.72 -2.64
C LEU A 71 -0.04 -3.22 -2.85
N MET A 72 -0.34 -3.94 -1.78
CA MET A 72 -0.67 -5.35 -1.87
C MET A 72 -1.95 -5.64 -1.09
N GLU A 73 -2.75 -6.57 -1.59
CA GLU A 73 -3.96 -7.06 -0.93
C GLU A 73 -3.80 -8.55 -0.58
N ALA A 74 -4.26 -8.90 0.62
CA ALA A 74 -4.44 -10.27 1.07
C ALA A 74 -5.76 -10.39 1.82
N VAL A 75 -6.28 -11.62 1.92
CA VAL A 75 -7.43 -11.95 2.75
C VAL A 75 -7.04 -13.07 3.68
N THR A 76 -7.43 -12.98 4.95
CA THR A 76 -7.09 -14.01 5.93
C THR A 76 -7.80 -15.33 5.67
N ASP A 77 -7.07 -16.42 5.86
CA ASP A 77 -7.58 -17.80 5.80
C ASP A 77 -8.36 -18.20 7.06
N LYS A 78 -8.78 -19.47 7.14
CA LYS A 78 -9.52 -20.04 8.28
C LYS A 78 -8.76 -19.99 9.60
N GLU A 79 -7.44 -19.97 9.54
CA GLU A 79 -6.57 -19.81 10.70
C GLU A 79 -6.24 -18.33 10.99
N GLY A 80 -6.94 -17.40 10.32
CA GLY A 80 -6.78 -15.96 10.46
C GLY A 80 -5.47 -15.45 9.85
N ARG A 81 -4.74 -16.25 9.10
CA ARG A 81 -3.42 -15.88 8.56
C ARG A 81 -3.55 -15.19 7.21
N PHE A 82 -2.75 -14.17 6.99
CA PHE A 82 -2.52 -13.61 5.66
C PHE A 82 -1.03 -13.63 5.33
N HIS A 83 -0.72 -13.55 4.04
CA HIS A 83 0.64 -13.52 3.54
C HIS A 83 0.77 -12.48 2.42
N PHE A 84 1.82 -11.67 2.50
CA PHE A 84 2.30 -10.83 1.41
C PHE A 84 3.66 -11.35 0.95
N PRO A 85 3.85 -11.58 -0.37
CA PRO A 85 5.17 -11.91 -0.88
C PRO A 85 6.10 -10.69 -0.76
N GLY A 86 7.39 -10.95 -0.64
CA GLY A 86 8.41 -9.91 -0.76
C GLY A 86 8.47 -9.35 -2.19
N TRP A 87 9.06 -8.17 -2.33
CA TRP A 87 9.27 -7.54 -3.64
C TRP A 87 10.61 -6.80 -3.69
N GLU A 88 11.14 -6.57 -4.88
CA GLU A 88 12.46 -5.97 -5.09
C GLU A 88 12.44 -4.95 -6.23
N GLY A 89 13.44 -4.06 -6.24
CA GLY A 89 13.76 -3.22 -7.39
C GLY A 89 12.78 -2.08 -7.67
N LYS A 90 11.96 -1.63 -6.70
CA LYS A 90 11.00 -0.54 -6.91
C LYS A 90 11.62 0.81 -6.63
N ALA A 91 11.60 1.72 -7.59
CA ALA A 91 12.08 3.08 -7.43
C ALA A 91 10.89 4.06 -7.31
N PRO A 92 11.00 5.13 -6.50
CA PRO A 92 10.07 6.25 -6.56
C PRO A 92 9.91 6.79 -8.00
N PRO A 93 8.69 7.18 -8.41
CA PRO A 93 8.48 7.84 -9.70
C PRO A 93 9.38 9.07 -9.88
N ARG A 94 9.89 9.28 -11.10
CA ARG A 94 10.88 10.32 -11.42
C ARG A 94 10.30 11.74 -11.44
N ASP A 95 9.00 11.86 -11.53
CA ASP A 95 8.23 13.10 -11.55
C ASP A 95 7.89 13.61 -10.14
N LEU A 96 8.23 12.86 -9.09
CA LEU A 96 8.12 13.32 -7.71
C LEU A 96 9.32 14.21 -7.31
N PRO A 97 9.16 15.05 -6.27
CA PRO A 97 10.25 15.89 -5.76
C PRO A 97 11.55 15.12 -5.51
N TYR A 98 12.68 15.80 -5.69
CA TYR A 98 14.00 15.26 -5.38
C TYR A 98 14.04 14.80 -3.91
N GLU A 99 14.59 13.60 -3.68
CA GLU A 99 14.66 12.93 -2.36
C GLU A 99 13.34 12.37 -1.80
N THR A 100 12.28 12.23 -2.60
CA THR A 100 11.12 11.43 -2.18
C THR A 100 11.54 10.01 -1.79
N ARG A 101 11.07 9.55 -0.63
CA ARG A 101 11.48 8.26 -0.04
C ARG A 101 10.33 7.59 0.71
N LEU A 102 10.45 6.28 0.93
CA LEU A 102 9.49 5.56 1.76
C LEU A 102 9.55 6.00 3.24
N GLY A 103 8.39 6.04 3.87
CA GLY A 103 8.23 6.31 5.29
C GLY A 103 8.81 5.19 6.16
N ASN A 104 9.24 5.53 7.38
CA ASN A 104 9.82 4.54 8.31
C ASN A 104 8.73 3.75 9.07
N ALA A 105 7.46 4.14 8.96
CA ALA A 105 6.31 3.38 9.43
C ALA A 105 5.89 2.27 8.46
N ASP A 106 6.45 2.23 7.24
CA ASP A 106 5.99 1.34 6.19
C ASP A 106 6.46 -0.13 6.40
N PRO A 107 5.62 -1.12 6.05
CA PRO A 107 4.28 -0.92 5.49
C PRO A 107 3.27 -0.49 6.56
N ILE A 108 2.36 0.41 6.16
CA ILE A 108 1.12 0.62 6.88
C ILE A 108 0.11 -0.40 6.33
N MET A 109 -0.47 -1.22 7.19
CA MET A 109 -1.51 -2.17 6.84
C MET A 109 -2.86 -1.66 7.32
N ILE A 110 -3.85 -1.76 6.44
CA ILE A 110 -5.24 -1.40 6.70
C ILE A 110 -6.05 -2.68 6.72
N LEU A 111 -6.85 -2.86 7.76
CA LEU A 111 -7.61 -4.09 7.99
C LEU A 111 -9.10 -3.78 8.03
N PHE A 112 -9.88 -4.54 7.25
CA PHE A 112 -11.32 -4.40 7.21
C PHE A 112 -12.04 -5.76 7.25
N LYS A 113 -13.02 -5.85 8.13
CA LYS A 113 -13.99 -6.95 8.21
C LYS A 113 -15.33 -6.38 8.66
N SER A 114 -16.42 -6.75 7.97
CA SER A 114 -17.77 -6.31 8.34
C SER A 114 -18.09 -6.66 9.81
N GLY A 115 -18.61 -5.68 10.55
CA GLY A 115 -18.93 -5.80 11.98
C GLY A 115 -17.75 -5.60 12.94
N TYR A 116 -16.53 -5.36 12.42
CA TYR A 116 -15.35 -5.01 13.21
C TYR A 116 -14.96 -3.57 12.98
N LYS A 117 -14.37 -2.94 13.99
CA LYS A 117 -13.75 -1.62 13.82
C LYS A 117 -12.61 -1.74 12.80
N PRO A 118 -12.58 -0.91 11.74
CA PRO A 118 -11.44 -0.89 10.83
C PRO A 118 -10.13 -0.71 11.60
N GLY A 119 -9.15 -1.54 11.28
CA GLY A 119 -7.87 -1.61 11.98
C GLY A 119 -6.72 -1.02 11.16
N GLY A 120 -5.65 -0.65 11.86
CA GLY A 120 -4.40 -0.23 11.26
C GLY A 120 -3.23 -0.88 11.98
N ALA A 121 -2.22 -1.32 11.23
CA ALA A 121 -1.00 -1.92 11.75
C ALA A 121 0.19 -1.43 10.92
N GLY A 122 1.08 -0.66 11.52
CA GLY A 122 2.31 -0.19 10.87
C GLY A 122 3.53 -0.42 11.76
N ASN A 123 4.71 -0.17 11.21
CA ASN A 123 5.94 -0.23 12.01
C ASN A 123 5.93 0.83 13.09
N TYR A 124 6.45 0.48 14.26
CA TYR A 124 6.51 1.40 15.38
C TYR A 124 7.55 2.49 15.11
N LEU A 125 7.10 3.74 15.17
CA LEU A 125 7.93 4.93 14.94
C LEU A 125 8.73 5.26 16.21
N GLN A 126 9.87 4.59 16.40
CA GLN A 126 10.84 4.99 17.41
C GLN A 126 11.63 6.22 16.93
N PRO A 127 11.97 7.19 17.81
CA PRO A 127 12.74 8.37 17.44
C PRO A 127 14.05 8.04 16.70
N GLU A 128 14.70 6.94 17.07
CA GLU A 128 15.93 6.46 16.42
C GLU A 128 15.67 6.09 14.96
N ARG A 129 14.58 5.39 14.67
CA ARG A 129 14.20 4.99 13.30
C ARG A 129 13.83 6.18 12.42
N LEU A 130 13.52 7.35 12.98
CA LEU A 130 13.20 8.54 12.20
C LEU A 130 14.45 9.27 11.69
N ARG A 131 15.64 8.92 12.18
CA ARG A 131 16.90 9.52 11.74
C ARG A 131 17.28 9.04 10.34
N ASP A 132 17.81 9.95 9.53
CA ASP A 132 18.22 9.65 8.15
C ASP A 132 19.29 8.57 8.06
N GLU A 133 20.20 8.50 9.04
CA GLU A 133 21.23 7.46 9.15
C GLU A 133 20.67 6.04 9.28
N ASN A 134 19.42 5.91 9.75
CA ASN A 134 18.71 4.64 9.94
C ASN A 134 17.75 4.31 8.80
N HIS A 135 17.83 5.05 7.69
CA HIS A 135 17.07 4.76 6.49
C HIS A 135 17.47 3.40 5.88
N THR A 136 16.48 2.55 5.58
CA THR A 136 16.71 1.24 4.97
C THR A 136 16.10 1.14 3.58
N TRP A 137 16.88 0.63 2.62
CA TRP A 137 16.41 0.32 1.27
C TRP A 137 15.62 -1.00 1.23
N GLU A 138 15.96 -1.93 2.11
CA GLU A 138 15.17 -3.13 2.37
C GLU A 138 14.17 -2.83 3.49
N ARG A 139 12.88 -2.93 3.17
CA ARG A 139 11.78 -2.73 4.11
C ARG A 139 11.38 -4.05 4.75
N TYR A 140 10.91 -3.99 5.98
CA TYR A 140 10.38 -5.11 6.74
C TYR A 140 9.16 -4.65 7.51
N SER A 141 8.35 -5.59 8.00
CA SER A 141 7.23 -5.28 8.89
C SER A 141 7.55 -5.74 10.30
N ASP A 142 7.35 -4.88 11.29
CA ASP A 142 7.34 -5.25 12.70
C ASP A 142 6.23 -6.26 13.02
N TRP A 143 5.26 -6.45 12.14
CA TRP A 143 4.14 -7.37 12.32
C TRP A 143 4.38 -8.76 11.71
N ASP A 144 5.51 -8.99 11.05
CA ASP A 144 5.85 -10.32 10.57
C ASP A 144 5.96 -11.31 11.74
N GLY A 145 5.30 -12.46 11.61
CA GLY A 145 5.14 -13.49 12.63
C GLY A 145 4.25 -13.10 13.82
N LYS A 146 3.54 -11.96 13.78
CA LYS A 146 2.76 -11.45 14.93
C LYS A 146 1.25 -11.60 14.76
N VAL A 147 0.57 -11.42 15.89
CA VAL A 147 -0.88 -11.39 16.00
C VAL A 147 -1.38 -9.95 16.00
N ILE A 148 -2.26 -9.62 15.05
CA ILE A 148 -3.01 -8.37 14.99
C ILE A 148 -4.40 -8.63 15.58
N LYS A 149 -4.83 -7.81 16.53
CA LYS A 149 -6.16 -7.92 17.15
C LYS A 149 -7.13 -6.96 16.49
N LEU A 150 -8.31 -7.44 16.10
CA LEU A 150 -9.42 -6.61 15.63
C LEU A 150 -10.55 -6.59 16.64
N GLU A 151 -11.02 -5.39 16.97
CA GLU A 151 -12.12 -5.19 17.89
C GLU A 151 -13.45 -5.31 17.16
N LYS A 152 -14.34 -6.16 17.65
CA LYS A 152 -15.73 -6.18 17.21
C LYS A 152 -16.38 -4.84 17.53
N TYR A 153 -17.10 -4.26 16.57
CA TYR A 153 -17.72 -2.96 16.75
C TYR A 153 -19.03 -3.09 17.54
N LYS A 154 -19.13 -2.38 18.67
CA LYS A 154 -20.28 -2.42 19.60
C LYS A 154 -21.07 -1.11 19.67
N GLY A 155 -20.74 -0.11 18.84
CA GLY A 155 -21.39 1.21 18.83
C GLY A 155 -22.60 1.30 17.88
N ASN A 156 -23.02 2.53 17.55
CA ASN A 156 -24.10 2.77 16.57
C ASN A 156 -23.62 2.64 15.12
N LEU A 157 -24.54 2.35 14.21
CA LEU A 157 -24.22 2.05 12.81
C LEU A 157 -23.77 3.28 12.01
N GLU A 158 -24.19 4.49 12.37
CA GLU A 158 -23.79 5.73 11.72
C GLU A 158 -22.30 6.03 11.94
N THR A 159 -21.85 5.85 13.18
CA THR A 159 -20.44 5.97 13.56
C THR A 159 -19.61 4.87 12.91
N TYR A 160 -20.14 3.65 12.86
CA TYR A 160 -19.50 2.55 12.14
C TYR A 160 -19.33 2.86 10.66
N ALA A 161 -20.38 3.36 9.99
CA ALA A 161 -20.36 3.72 8.59
C ALA A 161 -19.28 4.78 8.29
N SER A 162 -19.11 5.74 9.20
CA SER A 162 -18.07 6.78 9.10
C SER A 162 -16.67 6.19 9.24
N LEU A 163 -16.46 5.28 10.20
CA LEU A 163 -15.19 4.56 10.37
C LEU A 163 -14.86 3.71 9.14
N ALA A 164 -15.83 2.93 8.65
CA ALA A 164 -15.68 2.08 7.47
C ALA A 164 -15.34 2.90 6.22
N ALA A 165 -15.99 4.04 6.01
CA ALA A 165 -15.66 4.95 4.91
C ALA A 165 -14.22 5.50 5.02
N GLY A 166 -13.73 5.72 6.24
CA GLY A 166 -12.36 6.16 6.50
C GLY A 166 -11.28 5.16 6.07
N THR A 167 -11.61 3.88 5.87
CA THR A 167 -10.67 2.80 5.47
C THR A 167 -9.92 3.11 4.18
N LEU A 168 -10.54 3.82 3.24
CA LEU A 168 -9.94 4.17 1.94
C LEU A 168 -9.17 5.50 1.95
N THR A 169 -9.16 6.21 3.07
CA THR A 169 -8.52 7.53 3.14
C THR A 169 -7.04 7.43 2.83
N GLY A 170 -6.64 8.02 1.70
CA GLY A 170 -5.26 8.10 1.25
C GLY A 170 -4.71 6.84 0.58
N VAL A 171 -5.45 5.72 0.50
CA VAL A 171 -4.94 4.47 -0.08
C VAL A 171 -4.75 4.61 -1.59
N GLY A 172 -3.56 4.33 -2.07
CA GLY A 172 -3.21 4.34 -3.50
C GLY A 172 -3.01 5.70 -4.10
N SER A 173 -2.71 6.70 -3.29
CA SER A 173 -2.40 8.04 -3.77
C SER A 173 -1.21 8.01 -4.74
N GLY A 174 -1.33 8.69 -5.88
CA GLY A 174 -0.25 8.78 -6.87
C GLY A 174 -0.01 7.51 -7.71
N LEU A 175 -0.74 6.42 -7.47
CA LEU A 175 -0.69 5.23 -8.32
C LEU A 175 -1.72 5.32 -9.44
N GLU A 176 -1.42 4.71 -10.59
CA GLU A 176 -2.37 4.52 -11.67
C GLU A 176 -3.37 3.40 -11.31
N CYS A 177 -4.67 3.71 -11.39
CA CYS A 177 -5.76 2.75 -11.12
C CYS A 177 -5.62 1.95 -9.81
N PRO A 178 -5.36 2.60 -8.66
CA PRO A 178 -4.92 1.94 -7.44
C PRO A 178 -5.93 0.89 -6.96
N TRP A 179 -7.23 1.17 -7.11
CA TRP A 179 -8.34 0.31 -6.74
C TRP A 179 -8.30 -1.09 -7.36
N LYS A 180 -7.57 -1.28 -8.48
CA LYS A 180 -7.36 -2.60 -9.08
C LYS A 180 -6.37 -3.47 -8.31
N LYS A 181 -5.54 -2.87 -7.45
CA LYS A 181 -4.56 -3.59 -6.62
C LYS A 181 -5.17 -4.16 -5.33
N PHE A 182 -6.35 -3.68 -4.92
CA PHE A 182 -7.06 -4.13 -3.73
C PHE A 182 -8.58 -4.31 -3.99
N PRO A 183 -8.95 -5.14 -4.97
CA PRO A 183 -10.33 -5.25 -5.40
C PRO A 183 -11.25 -5.91 -4.36
N ARG A 184 -10.75 -6.81 -3.51
CA ARG A 184 -11.57 -7.48 -2.48
C ARG A 184 -11.95 -6.55 -1.35
N LEU A 185 -11.05 -5.65 -0.93
CA LEU A 185 -11.36 -4.60 0.03
C LEU A 185 -12.48 -3.70 -0.49
N ILE A 186 -12.38 -3.24 -1.74
CA ILE A 186 -13.43 -2.40 -2.34
C ILE A 186 -14.76 -3.18 -2.42
N ALA A 187 -14.73 -4.43 -2.88
CA ALA A 187 -15.92 -5.26 -2.94
C ALA A 187 -16.56 -5.47 -1.55
N ALA A 188 -15.74 -5.69 -0.51
CA ALA A 188 -16.22 -5.82 0.86
C ALA A 188 -16.88 -4.52 1.37
N LEU A 189 -16.34 -3.35 1.00
CA LEU A 189 -16.92 -2.05 1.34
C LEU A 189 -18.21 -1.75 0.55
N ILE A 190 -18.32 -2.20 -0.70
CA ILE A 190 -19.55 -2.13 -1.50
C ILE A 190 -20.65 -2.99 -0.85
N ASN A 191 -20.33 -4.24 -0.50
CA ASN A 191 -21.28 -5.11 0.23
C ASN A 191 -21.70 -4.50 1.57
N GLU A 192 -20.77 -3.82 2.24
CA GLU A 192 -21.06 -3.15 3.51
C GLU A 192 -21.94 -1.91 3.34
N LYS A 193 -21.75 -1.15 2.25
CA LYS A 193 -22.65 -0.05 1.85
C LYS A 193 -24.09 -0.57 1.74
N ASP A 194 -24.29 -1.68 1.06
CA ASP A 194 -25.62 -2.26 0.83
C ASP A 194 -26.24 -2.78 2.12
N ARG A 195 -25.45 -3.41 2.99
CA ARG A 195 -25.88 -3.82 4.33
C ARG A 195 -26.37 -2.63 5.15
N LEU A 196 -25.56 -1.57 5.24
CA LEU A 196 -25.88 -0.37 6.01
C LEU A 196 -27.10 0.37 5.45
N THR A 197 -27.20 0.47 4.12
CA THR A 197 -28.34 1.10 3.44
C THR A 197 -29.64 0.35 3.72
N ARG A 198 -29.63 -0.99 3.70
CA ARG A 198 -30.79 -1.82 4.09
C ARG A 198 -31.17 -1.66 5.57
N SER A 199 -30.22 -1.29 6.42
CA SER A 199 -30.47 -0.94 7.82
C SER A 199 -30.91 0.51 8.02
N GLY A 200 -31.17 1.28 6.95
CA GLY A 200 -31.61 2.68 7.03
C GLY A 200 -30.49 3.67 7.33
N VAL A 201 -29.22 3.25 7.27
CA VAL A 201 -28.07 4.06 7.65
C VAL A 201 -27.50 4.75 6.41
N ARG A 202 -27.58 6.09 6.40
CA ARG A 202 -26.91 6.91 5.40
C ARG A 202 -25.39 6.76 5.54
N ASN A 203 -24.72 6.49 4.43
CA ASN A 203 -23.28 6.26 4.42
C ASN A 203 -22.64 6.68 3.09
N TYR A 204 -21.31 6.87 3.11
CA TYR A 204 -20.52 7.32 1.96
C TYR A 204 -19.52 6.25 1.48
N LEU A 205 -19.79 4.98 1.79
CA LEU A 205 -19.00 3.87 1.28
C LEU A 205 -19.08 3.80 -0.26
N PRO A 206 -18.05 3.28 -0.92
CA PRO A 206 -18.03 3.18 -2.38
C PRO A 206 -19.18 2.28 -2.87
N SER A 207 -19.74 2.63 -4.03
CA SER A 207 -20.55 1.74 -4.87
C SER A 207 -19.89 1.57 -6.24
N ILE A 208 -20.37 0.60 -7.02
CA ILE A 208 -19.92 0.43 -8.41
C ILE A 208 -20.12 1.74 -9.19
N GLU A 209 -21.27 2.40 -9.02
CA GLU A 209 -21.63 3.64 -9.72
C GLU A 209 -20.70 4.78 -9.34
N THR A 210 -20.36 4.93 -8.05
CA THR A 210 -19.44 5.99 -7.62
C THR A 210 -18.03 5.73 -8.15
N MET A 211 -17.59 4.46 -8.18
CA MET A 211 -16.29 4.08 -8.71
C MET A 211 -16.22 4.30 -10.23
N GLU A 212 -17.24 3.87 -10.98
CA GLU A 212 -17.36 4.14 -12.41
C GLU A 212 -17.33 5.65 -12.70
N GLY A 213 -18.12 6.43 -11.96
CA GLY A 213 -18.16 7.87 -12.13
C GLY A 213 -16.80 8.54 -11.88
N TYR A 214 -16.09 8.12 -10.84
CA TYR A 214 -14.79 8.69 -10.47
C TYR A 214 -13.70 8.34 -11.50
N PHE A 215 -13.72 7.13 -12.06
CA PHE A 215 -12.67 6.64 -12.95
C PHE A 215 -13.01 6.65 -14.44
N LYS A 216 -14.21 7.12 -14.84
CA LYS A 216 -14.69 7.10 -16.23
C LYS A 216 -13.69 7.60 -17.28
N ASN A 217 -12.92 8.64 -16.94
CA ASN A 217 -11.96 9.29 -17.84
C ASN A 217 -10.49 8.99 -17.52
N SER A 218 -10.23 8.02 -16.63
CA SER A 218 -8.88 7.74 -16.13
C SER A 218 -8.09 6.72 -16.96
N GLY A 219 -8.68 6.16 -18.02
CA GLY A 219 -8.08 5.03 -18.76
C GLY A 219 -8.10 3.71 -17.98
N CYS A 220 -8.62 3.69 -16.75
CA CYS A 220 -8.64 2.50 -15.89
C CYS A 220 -9.67 1.43 -16.27
N GLY A 221 -10.43 1.59 -17.35
CA GLY A 221 -11.50 0.66 -17.72
C GLY A 221 -12.69 0.68 -16.76
N SER A 222 -13.58 -0.32 -16.88
CA SER A 222 -14.84 -0.39 -16.13
C SER A 222 -14.65 -1.00 -14.73
N ALA A 223 -15.07 -0.26 -13.70
CA ALA A 223 -15.16 -0.76 -12.34
C ALA A 223 -16.14 -1.94 -12.23
N ARG A 224 -17.27 -1.88 -12.95
CA ARG A 224 -18.26 -2.97 -13.00
C ARG A 224 -17.65 -4.26 -13.52
N ASP A 225 -16.83 -4.20 -14.57
CA ASP A 225 -16.19 -5.39 -15.11
C ASP A 225 -15.19 -5.99 -14.14
N VAL A 226 -14.38 -5.16 -13.48
CA VAL A 226 -13.42 -5.65 -12.47
C VAL A 226 -14.14 -6.24 -11.25
N PHE A 227 -15.14 -5.55 -10.70
CA PHE A 227 -15.81 -5.99 -9.47
C PHE A 227 -16.82 -7.12 -9.67
N ARG A 228 -17.19 -7.45 -10.92
CA ARG A 228 -18.08 -8.56 -11.25
C ARG A 228 -17.63 -9.90 -10.65
N GLU A 229 -16.32 -10.13 -10.53
CA GLU A 229 -15.79 -11.37 -9.99
C GLU A 229 -15.79 -11.42 -8.47
N TYR A 230 -15.78 -10.26 -7.81
CA TYR A 230 -15.65 -10.12 -6.37
C TYR A 230 -16.99 -9.91 -5.65
N LEU A 231 -18.05 -9.56 -6.39
CA LEU A 231 -19.39 -9.29 -5.88
C LEU A 231 -20.38 -10.44 -6.18
N LYS A 232 -19.86 -11.66 -6.39
CA LYS A 232 -20.68 -12.86 -6.60
C LYS A 232 -21.22 -13.44 -5.30
#